data_AF-A0A0M8PD93-F1
#
_entry.id   AF-A0A0M8PD93-F1
#
_cell.length_a   1.000
_cell.length_b   1.000
_cell.length_c   1.000
_cell.angle_alpha   90.00
_cell.angle_beta   90.00
_cell.angle_gamma   90.00
#
_symmetry.space_group_name_H-M   'P 1'
#
loop_
_entity.id
_entity.type
_entity.pdbx_description
1 polymer ?
#
loop_
_entity_poly.entity_id
_entity_poly.type
_entity_poly.pdbx_seq_one_letter_code
_entity_poly.pdbx_strand_id
1 'polypeptide(L)'
;MAPSEQSWVPPNRPAGVPTTTPDVAPATSTPARRYGKIQDEGAIRQRWIEDPTDSTCKIQPSTLTVDDLVMARWYIRTYRNNIPFQVAENALALGYTNDAVYNQVLTQSYAGGALGLADCENIYDILVGKGLIIAEGMFRSDGPQFSQIARAHMQEVAEPQSLRHFYVCDIVNIDTKKFVERVLYSSRNDLTWPPVCTAPLSWEYNTPEYQGLLGTRVGKCAVYLVLETFPRGTCYIARIVTWDVNCSIVIRFDIEPIPALGSTD
;
A
#
# COMPACT_ATOMS: atom_id res chain seq x y z
N MET A 1 22.60 -5.67 -29.47
CA MET A 1 21.60 -6.64 -28.97
C MET A 1 20.62 -5.84 -28.11
N ALA A 2 19.37 -5.73 -28.52
CA ALA A 2 18.34 -5.05 -27.74
C ALA A 2 17.83 -5.98 -26.62
N PRO A 3 17.47 -5.48 -25.42
CA PRO A 3 16.87 -6.32 -24.40
C PRO A 3 15.43 -6.65 -24.79
N SER A 4 15.10 -7.93 -24.74
CA SER A 4 13.74 -8.46 -24.97
C SER A 4 12.76 -7.92 -23.93
N GLU A 5 11.73 -7.21 -24.38
CA GLU A 5 10.52 -6.92 -23.60
C GLU A 5 9.79 -8.25 -23.33
N GLN A 6 9.90 -8.77 -22.11
CA GLN A 6 9.04 -9.87 -21.66
C GLN A 6 7.71 -9.28 -21.21
N SER A 7 6.68 -9.45 -22.04
CA SER A 7 5.27 -9.23 -21.67
C SER A 7 4.88 -10.20 -20.55
N TRP A 8 4.56 -9.68 -19.38
CA TRP A 8 4.11 -10.47 -18.24
C TRP A 8 2.66 -10.90 -18.39
N VAL A 9 2.36 -12.15 -18.00
CA VAL A 9 1.03 -12.76 -17.95
C VAL A 9 0.62 -12.91 -16.47
N PRO A 10 -0.61 -12.56 -16.07
CA PRO A 10 -1.03 -12.68 -14.68
C PRO A 10 -0.99 -14.12 -14.15
N PRO A 11 -0.57 -14.36 -12.89
CA PRO A 11 -0.65 -15.67 -12.27
C PRO A 11 -2.12 -16.05 -12.02
N ASN A 12 -2.42 -17.34 -12.23
CA ASN A 12 -3.77 -17.88 -12.08
C ASN A 12 -4.33 -17.69 -10.66
N ARG A 13 -5.60 -17.26 -10.59
CA ARG A 13 -6.39 -17.10 -9.36
C ARG A 13 -6.51 -18.45 -8.64
N PRO A 14 -6.28 -18.55 -7.31
CA PRO A 14 -6.54 -19.77 -6.54
C PRO A 14 -8.03 -20.16 -6.63
N ALA A 15 -8.31 -21.42 -6.92
CA ALA A 15 -9.68 -21.93 -7.02
C ALA A 15 -10.29 -22.12 -5.62
N GLY A 16 -11.47 -21.54 -5.35
CA GLY A 16 -12.28 -21.95 -4.19
C GLY A 16 -13.17 -20.92 -3.51
N VAL A 17 -13.14 -19.63 -3.87
CA VAL A 17 -14.00 -18.61 -3.24
C VAL A 17 -15.12 -18.20 -4.21
N PRO A 18 -16.40 -18.11 -3.77
CA PRO A 18 -17.50 -17.65 -4.61
C PRO A 18 -17.22 -16.26 -5.19
N THR A 19 -17.03 -16.21 -6.51
CA THR A 19 -16.73 -15.01 -7.28
C THR A 19 -17.98 -14.14 -7.41
N THR A 20 -18.06 -13.05 -6.66
CA THR A 20 -18.88 -11.88 -7.05
C THR A 20 -18.01 -10.66 -7.35
N THR A 21 -16.70 -10.85 -7.51
CA THR A 21 -15.77 -9.80 -7.94
C THR A 21 -16.15 -9.34 -9.34
N PRO A 22 -16.39 -8.05 -9.58
CA PRO A 22 -16.46 -7.52 -10.94
C PRO A 22 -15.11 -7.79 -11.62
N ASP A 23 -15.12 -8.45 -12.78
CA ASP A 23 -13.89 -8.71 -13.55
C ASP A 23 -13.23 -7.43 -14.10
N VAL A 24 -13.85 -6.26 -13.91
CA VAL A 24 -13.37 -4.96 -14.41
C VAL A 24 -13.71 -3.85 -13.40
N ALA A 25 -12.70 -3.14 -12.92
CA ALA A 25 -12.86 -1.84 -12.26
C ALA A 25 -13.26 -0.77 -13.32
N PRO A 26 -14.07 0.25 -13.00
CA PRO A 26 -14.60 0.58 -11.68
C PRO A 26 -15.81 -0.27 -11.28
N ALA A 27 -15.96 -0.55 -9.98
CA ALA A 27 -17.11 -1.30 -9.47
C ALA A 27 -18.43 -0.53 -9.69
N THR A 28 -19.42 -1.22 -10.24
CA THR A 28 -20.77 -0.68 -10.48
C THR A 28 -21.73 -0.88 -9.29
N SER A 29 -21.35 -1.68 -8.30
CA SER A 29 -22.18 -1.99 -7.13
C SER A 29 -21.64 -1.32 -5.85
N THR A 30 -22.56 -0.81 -5.02
CA THR A 30 -22.21 -0.29 -3.69
C THR A 30 -22.23 -1.45 -2.68
N PRO A 31 -21.12 -1.70 -1.96
CA PRO A 31 -21.05 -2.79 -0.98
C PRO A 31 -21.96 -2.56 0.22
N ALA A 32 -22.33 -3.64 0.92
CA ALA A 32 -23.09 -3.54 2.17
C ALA A 32 -22.32 -2.71 3.21
N ARG A 33 -23.00 -1.77 3.86
CA ARG A 33 -22.38 -0.87 4.85
C ARG A 33 -22.24 -1.57 6.21
N ARG A 34 -21.11 -2.24 6.45
CA ARG A 34 -20.81 -3.02 7.66
C ARG A 34 -19.99 -2.28 8.71
N TYR A 35 -19.15 -1.34 8.29
CA TYR A 35 -18.17 -0.68 9.17
C TYR A 35 -18.39 0.83 9.36
N GLY A 36 -19.51 1.36 8.87
CA GLY A 36 -19.89 2.76 9.07
C GLY A 36 -18.88 3.73 8.47
N LYS A 37 -18.50 4.76 9.24
CA LYS A 37 -17.67 5.88 8.73
C LYS A 37 -16.34 5.43 8.11
N ILE A 38 -15.68 4.44 8.69
CA ILE A 38 -14.38 3.98 8.17
C ILE A 38 -14.53 3.38 6.77
N GLN A 39 -15.61 2.63 6.54
CA GLN A 39 -15.93 2.10 5.21
C GLN A 39 -16.30 3.22 4.25
N ASP A 40 -17.11 4.19 4.67
CA ASP A 40 -17.49 5.33 3.83
C ASP A 40 -16.26 6.13 3.38
N GLU A 41 -15.30 6.36 4.28
CA GLU A 41 -14.03 7.02 3.96
C GLU A 41 -13.17 6.19 2.99
N GLY A 42 -13.17 4.86 3.13
CA GLY A 42 -12.48 3.98 2.19
C GLY A 42 -13.13 3.91 0.81
N ALA A 43 -14.46 3.93 0.74
CA ALA A 43 -15.19 3.99 -0.53
C ALA A 43 -14.91 5.29 -1.29
N ILE A 44 -14.80 6.43 -0.58
CA ILE A 44 -14.36 7.71 -1.16
C ILE A 44 -12.94 7.57 -1.74
N ARG A 45 -12.02 6.96 -0.99
CA ARG A 45 -10.63 6.78 -1.42
C ARG A 45 -10.47 5.81 -2.59
N GLN A 46 -11.24 4.74 -2.62
CA GLN A 46 -11.34 3.83 -3.76
C GLN A 46 -11.76 4.60 -5.01
N ARG A 47 -12.84 5.39 -4.91
CA ARG A 47 -13.32 6.25 -6.01
C ARG A 47 -12.28 7.25 -6.50
N TRP A 48 -11.51 7.86 -5.59
CA TRP A 48 -10.45 8.80 -5.96
C TRP A 48 -9.41 8.17 -6.89
N ILE A 49 -9.07 6.91 -6.68
CA ILE A 49 -8.10 6.18 -7.51
C ILE A 49 -8.69 5.93 -8.91
N GLU A 50 -9.95 5.51 -8.97
CA GLU A 50 -10.59 5.00 -10.18
C GLU A 50 -11.17 6.08 -11.10
N ASP A 51 -11.80 7.09 -10.51
CA ASP A 51 -12.49 8.14 -11.26
C ASP A 51 -11.55 9.33 -11.43
N PRO A 52 -10.95 9.57 -12.61
CA PRO A 52 -10.10 10.75 -12.82
C PRO A 52 -10.86 12.08 -12.73
N THR A 53 -12.19 12.05 -12.84
CA THR A 53 -13.06 13.24 -12.86
C THR A 53 -13.58 13.64 -11.49
N ASP A 54 -13.43 12.79 -10.47
CA ASP A 54 -13.92 13.11 -9.12
C ASP A 54 -13.16 14.32 -8.55
N SER A 55 -13.88 15.44 -8.43
CA SER A 55 -13.38 16.75 -8.00
C SER A 55 -13.12 16.86 -6.49
N THR A 56 -13.55 15.87 -5.71
CA THR A 56 -13.31 15.82 -4.26
C THR A 56 -11.90 15.36 -3.93
N CYS A 57 -11.24 14.62 -4.83
CA CYS A 57 -9.84 14.26 -4.69
C CYS A 57 -8.95 15.48 -4.91
N LYS A 58 -8.16 15.85 -3.90
CA LYS A 58 -7.18 16.95 -3.96
C LYS A 58 -5.74 16.46 -4.06
N ILE A 59 -5.52 15.15 -4.05
CA ILE A 59 -4.19 14.56 -4.17
C ILE A 59 -3.78 14.59 -5.64
N GLN A 60 -2.54 15.02 -5.88
CA GLN A 60 -1.95 15.14 -7.21
C GLN A 60 -0.67 14.31 -7.27
N PRO A 61 -0.22 13.88 -8.46
CA PRO A 61 1.09 13.29 -8.65
C PRO A 61 2.18 14.13 -7.97
N SER A 62 2.98 13.48 -7.12
CA SER A 62 4.06 14.17 -6.41
C SER A 62 5.24 14.39 -7.35
N THR A 63 5.91 15.53 -7.23
CA THR A 63 7.18 15.83 -7.93
C THR A 63 8.38 15.80 -6.99
N LEU A 64 8.18 15.45 -5.71
CA LEU A 64 9.23 15.39 -4.72
C LEU A 64 10.29 14.34 -5.12
N THR A 65 11.55 14.75 -5.05
CA THR A 65 12.72 13.91 -5.31
C THR A 65 13.57 13.72 -4.05
N VAL A 66 14.52 12.78 -4.09
CA VAL A 66 15.51 12.62 -3.01
C VAL A 66 16.41 13.85 -2.90
N ASP A 67 16.76 14.48 -4.03
CA ASP A 67 17.54 15.73 -4.04
C ASP A 67 16.82 16.88 -3.29
N ASP A 68 15.51 17.01 -3.47
CA ASP A 68 14.70 18.00 -2.73
C ASP A 68 14.78 17.76 -1.21
N LEU A 69 14.76 16.50 -0.77
CA LEU A 69 14.89 16.12 0.63
C LEU A 69 16.29 16.47 1.16
N VAL A 70 17.34 16.18 0.41
CA VAL A 70 18.73 16.55 0.77
C VAL A 70 18.87 18.07 0.86
N MET A 71 18.32 18.81 -0.09
CA MET A 71 18.31 20.29 -0.07
C MET A 71 17.55 20.83 1.15
N ALA A 72 16.45 20.17 1.53
CA ALA A 72 15.69 20.46 2.74
C ALA A 72 16.34 19.92 4.03
N ARG A 73 17.59 19.41 3.95
CA ARG A 73 18.39 18.90 5.07
C ARG A 73 17.77 17.69 5.80
N TRP A 74 17.03 16.87 5.07
CA TRP A 74 16.65 15.55 5.57
C TRP A 74 17.90 14.67 5.67
N TYR A 75 18.01 13.93 6.76
CA TYR A 75 19.01 12.89 6.90
C TYR A 75 18.54 11.65 6.14
N ILE A 76 19.37 11.16 5.21
CA ILE A 76 19.06 9.99 4.39
C ILE A 76 20.22 9.03 4.50
N ARG A 77 19.94 7.80 4.93
CA ARG A 77 20.91 6.71 4.95
C ARG A 77 20.38 5.56 4.12
N THR A 78 21.12 5.22 3.07
CA THR A 78 20.81 4.10 2.18
C THR A 78 21.81 2.98 2.39
N TYR A 79 21.31 1.76 2.51
CA TYR A 79 22.11 0.55 2.48
C TYR A 79 21.35 -0.55 1.75
N ARG A 80 22.06 -1.64 1.46
CA ARG A 80 21.48 -2.79 0.78
C ARG A 80 20.97 -3.79 1.81
N ASN A 81 19.76 -4.30 1.59
CA ASN A 81 19.15 -5.27 2.51
C ASN A 81 18.32 -6.30 1.75
N ASN A 82 18.12 -7.45 2.38
CA ASN A 82 17.21 -8.49 1.90
C ASN A 82 15.78 -8.14 2.29
N ILE A 83 14.81 -8.85 1.69
CA ILE A 83 13.40 -8.70 2.08
C ILE A 83 13.25 -9.11 3.56
N PRO A 84 12.53 -8.33 4.39
CA PRO A 84 12.35 -8.64 5.80
C PRO A 84 11.67 -9.99 5.99
N PHE A 85 12.10 -10.75 6.99
CA PHE A 85 11.64 -12.13 7.20
C PHE A 85 10.11 -12.22 7.37
N GLN A 86 9.48 -11.18 7.91
CA GLN A 86 8.03 -11.09 8.14
C GLN A 86 7.21 -11.21 6.84
N VAL A 87 7.81 -10.85 5.70
CA VAL A 87 7.12 -10.81 4.40
C VAL A 87 7.86 -11.60 3.32
N ALA A 88 9.03 -12.14 3.62
CA ALA A 88 9.89 -12.83 2.66
C ALA A 88 9.17 -13.97 1.94
N GLU A 89 8.53 -14.89 2.66
CA GLU A 89 7.80 -16.01 2.02
C GLU A 89 6.73 -15.51 1.05
N ASN A 90 5.95 -14.51 1.48
CA ASN A 90 4.86 -13.94 0.69
C ASN A 90 5.37 -13.17 -0.54
N ALA A 91 6.46 -12.42 -0.40
CA ALA A 91 7.08 -11.69 -1.51
C ALA A 91 7.75 -12.66 -2.51
N LEU A 92 8.43 -13.71 -2.03
CA LEU A 92 9.01 -14.74 -2.88
C LEU A 92 7.94 -15.47 -3.70
N ALA A 93 6.80 -15.78 -3.10
CA ALA A 93 5.65 -16.38 -3.80
C ALA A 93 5.09 -15.47 -4.92
N LEU A 94 5.33 -14.15 -4.87
CA LEU A 94 4.97 -13.20 -5.91
C LEU A 94 6.08 -12.99 -6.96
N GLY A 95 7.18 -13.75 -6.87
CA GLY A 95 8.28 -13.74 -7.83
C GLY A 95 9.39 -12.74 -7.53
N TYR A 96 9.37 -12.07 -6.36
CA TYR A 96 10.52 -11.32 -5.89
C TYR A 96 11.64 -12.29 -5.48
N THR A 97 12.89 -11.90 -5.67
CA THR A 97 14.03 -12.73 -5.25
C THR A 97 14.64 -12.20 -3.97
N ASN A 98 15.16 -13.09 -3.13
CA ASN A 98 15.90 -12.71 -1.92
C ASN A 98 17.36 -12.35 -2.23
N ASP A 99 17.84 -12.70 -3.43
CA ASP A 99 19.17 -12.34 -3.92
C ASP A 99 19.21 -10.93 -4.55
N ALA A 100 18.02 -10.31 -4.72
CA ALA A 100 17.91 -8.94 -5.18
C ALA A 100 18.33 -7.98 -4.07
N VAL A 101 19.28 -7.13 -4.42
CA VAL A 101 19.84 -6.13 -3.52
C VAL A 101 18.86 -4.95 -3.47
N TYR A 102 17.89 -4.97 -2.55
CA TYR A 102 16.95 -3.86 -2.36
C TYR A 102 17.62 -2.69 -1.63
N ASN A 103 17.13 -1.48 -1.84
CA ASN A 103 17.58 -0.30 -1.10
C ASN A 103 16.74 -0.18 0.17
N GLN A 104 17.35 -0.47 1.33
CA GLN A 104 16.82 0.02 2.59
C GLN A 104 17.22 1.47 2.75
N VAL A 105 16.25 2.34 3.00
CA VAL A 105 16.47 3.76 3.22
C VAL A 105 15.81 4.19 4.50
N LEU A 106 16.62 4.81 5.36
CA LEU A 106 16.18 5.52 6.55
C LEU A 106 16.19 7.02 6.23
N THR A 107 15.02 7.64 6.22
CA THR A 107 14.83 9.07 5.94
C THR A 107 14.26 9.77 7.16
N GLN A 108 14.99 10.75 7.68
CA GLN A 108 14.70 11.38 8.96
C GLN A 108 14.81 12.90 8.91
N SER A 109 14.00 13.57 9.71
CA SER A 109 14.12 14.99 10.00
C SER A 109 13.54 15.29 11.38
N TYR A 110 13.87 16.44 11.94
CA TYR A 110 13.25 16.91 13.17
C TYR A 110 12.18 17.96 12.84
N ALA A 111 11.01 17.80 13.44
CA ALA A 111 9.89 18.71 13.24
C ALA A 111 10.21 20.10 13.79
N GLY A 112 9.96 21.14 12.98
CA GLY A 112 10.19 22.54 13.36
C GLY A 112 8.98 23.20 14.06
N GLY A 113 7.96 22.40 14.40
CA GLY A 113 6.61 22.84 14.75
C GLY A 113 6.39 23.35 16.18
N ALA A 114 5.10 23.47 16.54
CA ALA A 114 4.63 24.03 17.81
C ALA A 114 5.10 23.26 19.07
N LEU A 115 5.10 23.95 20.22
CA LEU A 115 5.43 23.40 21.54
C LEU A 115 4.70 22.06 21.78
N GLY A 116 5.47 20.99 22.02
CA GLY A 116 4.99 19.61 22.23
C GLY A 116 5.24 18.66 21.06
N LEU A 117 5.53 19.18 19.87
CA LEU A 117 5.94 18.41 18.69
C LEU A 117 7.28 18.88 18.09
N ALA A 118 7.81 20.02 18.56
CA ALA A 118 9.18 20.43 18.28
C ALA A 118 10.16 19.32 18.66
N ASP A 119 11.16 19.10 17.82
CA ASP A 119 12.18 18.05 17.97
C ASP A 119 11.64 16.60 17.93
N CYS A 120 10.35 16.39 17.61
CA CYS A 120 9.88 15.07 17.24
C CYS A 120 10.51 14.65 15.92
N GLU A 121 11.07 13.45 15.92
CA GLU A 121 11.73 12.89 14.74
C GLU A 121 10.68 12.35 13.78
N ASN A 122 10.60 12.90 12.56
CA ASN A 122 9.95 12.25 11.43
C ASN A 122 10.85 11.09 10.99
N ILE A 123 10.29 9.90 10.83
CA ILE A 123 11.06 8.70 10.48
C ILE A 123 10.31 7.91 9.40
N TYR A 124 11.01 7.62 8.31
CA TYR A 124 10.58 6.68 7.30
C TYR A 124 11.67 5.64 7.12
N ASP A 125 11.36 4.40 7.47
CA ASP A 125 12.21 3.24 7.25
C ASP A 125 11.53 2.35 6.22
N ILE A 126 12.07 2.35 5.01
CA ILE A 126 11.47 1.69 3.87
C ILE A 126 12.51 0.89 3.10
N LEU A 127 12.09 -0.26 2.61
CA LEU A 127 12.83 -1.04 1.62
C LEU A 127 12.15 -0.87 0.27
N VAL A 128 12.97 -0.58 -0.74
CA VAL A 128 12.49 -0.22 -2.09
C VAL A 128 13.22 -1.03 -3.14
N GLY A 129 12.46 -1.53 -4.11
CA GLY A 129 12.97 -2.16 -5.33
C GLY A 129 11.95 -2.09 -6.46
N LYS A 130 12.33 -2.59 -7.64
CA LYS A 130 11.44 -2.59 -8.80
C LYS A 130 10.13 -3.34 -8.48
N GLY A 131 9.01 -2.64 -8.57
CA GLY A 131 7.69 -3.16 -8.23
C GLY A 131 7.34 -3.26 -6.74
N LEU A 132 8.27 -2.98 -5.82
CA LEU A 132 8.12 -3.32 -4.40
C LEU A 132 8.49 -2.16 -3.49
N ILE A 133 7.58 -1.83 -2.58
CA ILE A 133 7.86 -0.99 -1.41
C ILE A 133 7.44 -1.77 -0.16
N ILE A 134 8.31 -1.79 0.85
CA ILE A 134 8.02 -2.34 2.17
C ILE A 134 8.29 -1.22 3.18
N ALA A 135 7.27 -0.85 3.95
CA ALA A 135 7.42 0.10 5.04
C ALA A 135 7.55 -0.65 6.37
N GLU A 136 8.69 -0.46 7.03
CA GLU A 136 8.97 -0.98 8.37
C GLU A 136 8.77 0.12 9.44
N GLY A 137 8.93 1.39 9.05
CA GLY A 137 8.71 2.55 9.92
C GLY A 137 8.04 3.70 9.18
N MET A 138 6.96 4.25 9.75
CA MET A 138 6.28 5.43 9.22
C MET A 138 5.79 6.32 10.38
N PHE A 139 6.55 7.36 10.68
CA PHE A 139 6.14 8.39 11.63
C PHE A 139 6.33 9.78 11.03
N ARG A 140 5.30 10.61 11.20
CA ARG A 140 5.24 11.95 10.65
C ARG A 140 4.54 12.89 11.62
N SER A 141 5.26 13.90 12.07
CA SER A 141 4.77 15.08 12.77
C SER A 141 4.45 16.20 11.76
N ASP A 142 5.40 16.52 10.89
CA ASP A 142 5.28 17.54 9.83
C ASP A 142 5.96 17.09 8.53
N GLY A 143 6.16 18.01 7.57
CA GLY A 143 6.85 17.70 6.31
C GLY A 143 6.05 16.87 5.30
N PRO A 144 6.73 16.28 4.28
CA PRO A 144 6.10 15.48 3.23
C PRO A 144 5.37 14.24 3.76
N GLN A 145 4.39 13.75 3.03
CA GLN A 145 3.69 12.50 3.36
C GLN A 145 4.59 11.29 3.09
N PHE A 146 4.32 10.18 3.78
CA PHE A 146 4.97 8.88 3.50
C PHE A 146 4.94 8.54 2.01
N SER A 147 3.79 8.71 1.35
CA SER A 147 3.61 8.41 -0.06
C SER A 147 4.59 9.18 -0.97
N GLN A 148 4.86 10.44 -0.63
CA GLN A 148 5.79 11.29 -1.38
C GLN A 148 7.24 10.83 -1.17
N ILE A 149 7.61 10.52 0.07
CA ILE A 149 8.94 9.99 0.43
C ILE A 149 9.19 8.64 -0.26
N ALA A 150 8.23 7.72 -0.16
CA ALA A 150 8.34 6.38 -0.73
C ALA A 150 8.44 6.42 -2.27
N ARG A 151 7.64 7.28 -2.92
CA ARG A 151 7.72 7.52 -4.37
C ARG A 151 9.08 8.11 -4.77
N ALA A 152 9.61 9.07 -4.01
CA ALA A 152 10.91 9.68 -4.30
C ALA A 152 12.04 8.64 -4.28
N HIS A 153 12.05 7.75 -3.28
CA HIS A 153 13.04 6.65 -3.22
C HIS A 153 12.82 5.58 -4.28
N MET A 154 11.57 5.32 -4.65
CA MET A 154 11.26 4.43 -5.77
C MET A 154 11.88 4.94 -7.07
N GLN A 155 11.81 6.24 -7.32
CA GLN A 155 12.35 6.90 -8.50
C GLN A 155 13.87 6.72 -8.66
N GLU A 156 14.61 6.57 -7.55
CA GLU A 156 16.07 6.31 -7.57
C GLU A 156 16.43 4.89 -8.03
N VAL A 157 15.50 3.94 -7.96
CA VAL A 157 15.77 2.52 -8.26
C VAL A 157 15.03 2.00 -9.48
N ALA A 158 13.87 2.57 -9.81
CA ALA A 158 13.03 2.17 -10.93
C ALA A 158 12.01 3.27 -11.27
N GLU A 159 11.34 3.14 -12.40
CA GLU A 159 10.17 3.96 -12.71
C GLU A 159 9.11 3.81 -11.60
N PRO A 160 8.60 4.90 -10.98
CA PRO A 160 7.62 4.81 -9.90
C PRO A 160 6.38 3.99 -10.28
N GLN A 161 5.91 4.09 -11.53
CA GLN A 161 4.76 3.35 -12.06
C GLN A 161 5.03 1.85 -12.23
N SER A 162 6.26 1.38 -11.99
CA SER A 162 6.53 -0.05 -11.90
C SER A 162 5.99 -0.69 -10.61
N LEU A 163 5.59 0.11 -9.60
CA LEU A 163 5.03 -0.38 -8.33
C LEU A 163 3.88 -1.36 -8.55
N ARG A 164 3.94 -2.52 -7.86
CA ARG A 164 2.91 -3.57 -7.89
C ARG A 164 2.50 -4.00 -6.49
N HIS A 165 3.42 -3.98 -5.54
CA HIS A 165 3.13 -4.45 -4.18
C HIS A 165 3.66 -3.44 -3.16
N PHE A 166 2.80 -3.07 -2.22
CA PHE A 166 3.14 -2.23 -1.09
C PHE A 166 2.84 -2.98 0.21
N TYR A 167 3.87 -3.19 1.04
CA TYR A 167 3.76 -3.84 2.34
C TYR A 167 3.91 -2.81 3.45
N VAL A 168 3.18 -3.03 4.54
CA VAL A 168 3.38 -2.34 5.81
C VAL A 168 3.55 -3.39 6.90
N CYS A 169 4.73 -3.41 7.49
CA CYS A 169 5.10 -4.28 8.60
C CYS A 169 4.79 -3.62 9.94
N ASP A 170 4.75 -4.44 11.00
CA ASP A 170 4.76 -4.00 12.40
C ASP A 170 3.78 -2.85 12.70
N ILE A 171 2.51 -3.02 12.29
CA ILE A 171 1.52 -1.94 12.42
C ILE A 171 1.24 -1.63 13.89
N VAL A 172 1.84 -0.54 14.36
CA VAL A 172 1.60 0.05 15.69
C VAL A 172 0.59 1.19 15.67
N ASN A 173 0.16 1.65 14.50
CA ASN A 173 -0.87 2.69 14.40
C ASN A 173 -2.17 2.21 15.06
N ILE A 174 -2.58 2.88 16.13
CA ILE A 174 -3.70 2.45 16.98
C ILE A 174 -5.02 2.35 16.20
N ASP A 175 -5.27 3.25 15.24
CA ASP A 175 -6.51 3.23 14.45
C ASP A 175 -6.58 2.00 13.55
N THR A 176 -5.52 1.77 12.75
CA THR A 176 -5.44 0.59 11.86
C THR A 176 -5.40 -0.69 12.67
N LYS A 177 -4.58 -0.76 13.72
CA LYS A 177 -4.45 -1.94 14.58
C LYS A 177 -5.79 -2.32 15.20
N LYS A 178 -6.49 -1.38 15.84
CA LYS A 178 -7.81 -1.65 16.44
C LYS A 178 -8.83 -2.10 15.39
N PHE A 179 -8.83 -1.52 14.20
CA PHE A 179 -9.74 -1.94 13.14
C PHE A 179 -9.46 -3.40 12.74
N VAL A 180 -8.20 -3.77 12.51
CA VAL A 180 -7.84 -5.14 12.15
C VAL A 180 -8.19 -6.11 13.28
N GLU A 181 -7.68 -5.90 14.49
CA GLU A 181 -7.79 -6.88 15.58
C GLU A 181 -9.20 -7.02 16.16
N ARG A 182 -9.98 -5.92 16.21
CA ARG A 182 -11.25 -5.91 16.96
C ARG A 182 -12.48 -5.84 16.07
N VAL A 183 -12.33 -5.41 14.83
CA VAL A 183 -13.46 -5.20 13.92
C VAL A 183 -13.39 -6.19 12.77
N LEU A 184 -12.26 -6.24 12.06
CA LEU A 184 -12.06 -7.09 10.90
C LEU A 184 -11.94 -8.57 11.29
N TYR A 185 -11.06 -8.90 12.24
CA TYR A 185 -10.90 -10.24 12.78
C TYR A 185 -11.81 -10.45 14.00
N SER A 186 -13.11 -10.39 13.77
CA SER A 186 -14.13 -10.55 14.81
C SER A 186 -15.14 -11.62 14.46
N SER A 187 -15.87 -12.10 15.47
CA SER A 187 -16.94 -13.09 15.31
C SER A 187 -18.05 -12.63 14.36
N ARG A 188 -18.19 -11.32 14.11
CA ARG A 188 -19.10 -10.79 13.08
C ARG A 188 -18.70 -11.22 11.67
N ASN A 189 -17.42 -11.51 11.45
CA ASN A 189 -16.86 -11.95 10.18
C ASN A 189 -16.47 -13.42 10.22
N ASP A 190 -16.91 -14.18 11.23
CA ASP A 190 -16.51 -15.57 11.46
C ASP A 190 -14.99 -15.75 11.61
N LEU A 191 -14.32 -14.72 12.15
CA LEU A 191 -12.89 -14.68 12.36
C LEU A 191 -12.57 -14.39 13.83
N THR A 192 -11.32 -14.62 14.21
CA THR A 192 -10.79 -14.30 15.54
C THR A 192 -9.39 -13.70 15.41
N TRP A 193 -9.03 -12.87 16.39
CA TRP A 193 -7.67 -12.36 16.54
C TRP A 193 -7.02 -12.93 17.82
N PRO A 194 -5.77 -13.43 17.75
CA PRO A 194 -4.98 -13.63 16.55
C PRO A 194 -5.65 -14.65 15.59
N PRO A 195 -5.34 -14.60 14.28
CA PRO A 195 -5.88 -15.54 13.31
C PRO A 195 -5.59 -16.99 13.71
N VAL A 196 -6.60 -17.86 13.69
CA VAL A 196 -6.41 -19.30 13.92
C VAL A 196 -5.68 -19.95 12.74
N CYS A 197 -5.92 -19.44 11.53
CA CYS A 197 -5.20 -19.84 10.33
C CYS A 197 -3.99 -18.93 10.15
N THR A 198 -2.81 -19.53 10.01
CA THR A 198 -1.56 -18.81 9.71
C THR A 198 -1.49 -18.32 8.27
N ALA A 199 -2.41 -18.77 7.40
CA ALA A 199 -2.44 -18.33 6.01
C ALA A 199 -2.92 -16.87 5.91
N PRO A 200 -2.29 -16.04 5.06
CA PRO A 200 -2.75 -14.68 4.84
C PRO A 200 -4.18 -14.62 4.30
N LEU A 201 -5.01 -13.74 4.89
CA LEU A 201 -6.37 -13.51 4.43
C LEU A 201 -6.41 -12.42 3.38
N SER A 202 -7.17 -12.68 2.31
CA SER A 202 -7.36 -11.78 1.18
C SER A 202 -8.71 -11.07 1.29
N TRP A 203 -8.69 -9.75 1.14
CA TRP A 203 -9.85 -8.88 1.09
C TRP A 203 -9.99 -8.33 -0.32
N GLU A 204 -10.92 -8.93 -1.05
CA GLU A 204 -11.12 -8.66 -2.47
C GLU A 204 -11.66 -7.26 -2.71
N TYR A 205 -11.33 -6.74 -3.89
CA TYR A 205 -11.78 -5.45 -4.39
C TYR A 205 -13.28 -5.22 -4.18
N ASN A 206 -13.62 -3.99 -3.77
CA ASN A 206 -14.99 -3.53 -3.56
C ASN A 206 -15.81 -4.41 -2.58
N THR A 207 -15.17 -5.05 -1.61
CA THR A 207 -15.86 -5.63 -0.45
C THR A 207 -15.98 -4.62 0.70
N PRO A 208 -16.92 -4.80 1.63
CA PRO A 208 -17.00 -3.96 2.82
C PRO A 208 -15.69 -3.91 3.62
N GLU A 209 -15.00 -5.05 3.72
CA GLU A 209 -13.74 -5.24 4.45
C GLU A 209 -12.60 -4.48 3.79
N TYR A 210 -12.49 -4.62 2.46
CA TYR A 210 -11.57 -3.86 1.63
C TYR A 210 -11.74 -2.35 1.81
N GLN A 211 -12.99 -1.85 1.71
CA GLN A 211 -13.28 -0.44 1.94
C GLN A 211 -12.98 -0.03 3.39
N GLY A 212 -13.28 -0.89 4.38
CA GLY A 212 -12.89 -0.65 5.76
C GLY A 212 -11.38 -0.47 5.93
N LEU A 213 -10.57 -1.31 5.28
CA LEU A 213 -9.11 -1.24 5.30
C LEU A 213 -8.57 0.04 4.64
N LEU A 214 -9.09 0.42 3.46
CA LEU A 214 -8.78 1.70 2.82
C LEU A 214 -9.21 2.91 3.67
N GLY A 215 -10.22 2.71 4.52
CA GLY A 215 -10.67 3.65 5.52
C GLY A 215 -9.66 3.97 6.62
N THR A 216 -8.72 3.06 6.89
CA THR A 216 -7.74 3.20 7.97
C THR A 216 -6.61 4.19 7.64
N ARG A 217 -5.77 4.52 8.63
CA ARG A 217 -4.58 5.38 8.42
C ARG A 217 -3.57 4.76 7.45
N VAL A 218 -3.29 3.46 7.58
CA VAL A 218 -2.42 2.73 6.65
C VAL A 218 -3.04 2.63 5.26
N GLY A 219 -4.35 2.33 5.17
CA GLY A 219 -5.06 2.32 3.89
C GLY A 219 -5.01 3.67 3.18
N LYS A 220 -5.14 4.77 3.93
CA LYS A 220 -4.94 6.12 3.39
C LYS A 220 -3.54 6.33 2.81
N CYS A 221 -2.49 5.84 3.47
CA CYS A 221 -1.13 5.91 2.94
C CYS A 221 -0.99 5.15 1.62
N ALA A 222 -1.56 3.93 1.52
CA ALA A 222 -1.54 3.14 0.29
C ALA A 222 -2.27 3.86 -0.86
N VAL A 223 -3.45 4.43 -0.59
CA VAL A 223 -4.22 5.21 -1.56
C VAL A 223 -3.43 6.42 -2.04
N TYR A 224 -2.80 7.15 -1.12
CA TYR A 224 -2.05 8.36 -1.46
C TYR A 224 -0.80 8.00 -2.28
N LEU A 225 -0.13 6.89 -1.95
CA LEU A 225 0.97 6.37 -2.74
C LEU A 225 0.54 6.06 -4.17
N VAL A 226 -0.61 5.41 -4.37
CA VAL A 226 -1.16 5.15 -5.70
C VAL A 226 -1.46 6.46 -6.43
N LEU A 227 -2.19 7.38 -5.81
CA LEU A 227 -2.59 8.66 -6.41
C LEU A 227 -1.40 9.58 -6.75
N GLU A 228 -0.31 9.50 -5.99
CA GLU A 228 0.90 10.29 -6.23
C GLU A 228 1.84 9.67 -7.27
N THR A 229 1.70 8.36 -7.50
CA THR A 229 2.56 7.57 -8.40
C THR A 229 1.95 7.42 -9.80
N PHE A 230 0.64 7.17 -9.87
CA PHE A 230 -0.06 6.86 -11.11
C PHE A 230 -1.09 7.94 -11.46
N PRO A 231 -1.33 8.20 -12.75
CA PRO A 231 -2.51 8.96 -13.16
C PRO A 231 -3.78 8.25 -12.67
N ARG A 232 -4.75 9.04 -12.20
CA ARG A 232 -6.07 8.51 -11.77
C ARG A 232 -6.75 7.78 -12.93
N GLY A 233 -7.44 6.69 -12.61
CA GLY A 233 -8.13 5.85 -13.59
C GLY A 233 -7.22 4.93 -14.42
N THR A 234 -5.93 4.80 -14.08
CA THR A 234 -5.00 3.89 -14.79
C THR A 234 -4.68 2.62 -14.01
N CYS A 235 -4.81 2.65 -12.69
CA CYS A 235 -4.53 1.54 -11.80
C CYS A 235 -5.51 1.55 -10.63
N TYR A 236 -5.60 0.44 -9.93
CA TYR A 236 -6.41 0.28 -8.74
C TYR A 236 -5.72 -0.65 -7.74
N ILE A 237 -6.14 -0.60 -6.48
CA ILE A 237 -5.71 -1.59 -5.48
C ILE A 237 -6.63 -2.80 -5.65
N ALA A 238 -6.15 -3.85 -6.31
CA ALA A 238 -6.94 -5.02 -6.65
C ALA A 238 -7.30 -5.86 -5.42
N ARG A 239 -6.41 -5.89 -4.44
CA ARG A 239 -6.58 -6.71 -3.25
C ARG A 239 -5.80 -6.16 -2.08
N ILE A 240 -6.32 -6.38 -0.88
CA ILE A 240 -5.60 -6.12 0.36
C ILE A 240 -5.44 -7.44 1.08
N VAL A 241 -4.24 -7.77 1.54
CA VAL A 241 -3.95 -9.02 2.24
C VAL A 241 -3.47 -8.70 3.65
N THR A 242 -3.99 -9.40 4.65
CA THR A 242 -3.62 -9.20 6.05
C THR A 242 -3.25 -10.53 6.71
N TRP A 243 -2.22 -10.51 7.55
CA TRP A 243 -1.81 -11.65 8.36
C TRP A 243 -1.10 -11.17 9.62
N ASP A 244 -0.86 -12.09 10.55
CA ASP A 244 0.00 -11.86 11.69
C ASP A 244 1.34 -12.61 11.51
N VAL A 245 2.41 -12.00 11.99
CA VAL A 245 3.70 -12.66 12.20
C VAL A 245 4.20 -12.23 13.57
N ASN A 246 4.44 -13.17 14.48
CA ASN A 246 4.96 -12.88 15.82
C ASN A 246 4.17 -11.78 16.58
N CYS A 247 2.84 -11.82 16.52
CA CYS A 247 1.95 -10.80 17.11
C CYS A 247 2.02 -9.39 16.47
N SER A 248 2.68 -9.25 15.33
CA SER A 248 2.67 -8.04 14.51
C SER A 248 1.75 -8.21 13.31
N ILE A 249 0.88 -7.23 13.08
CA ILE A 249 0.03 -7.19 11.89
C ILE A 249 0.88 -6.77 10.70
N VAL A 250 0.76 -7.51 9.61
CA VAL A 250 1.24 -7.11 8.29
C VAL A 250 0.06 -6.90 7.36
N ILE A 251 0.15 -5.84 6.54
CA ILE A 251 -0.80 -5.57 5.46
C ILE A 251 -0.04 -5.42 4.16
N ARG A 252 -0.54 -6.06 3.10
CA ARG A 252 -0.07 -5.92 1.72
C ARG A 252 -1.18 -5.35 0.84
N PHE A 253 -0.83 -4.44 -0.04
CA PHE A 253 -1.70 -3.88 -1.07
C PHE A 253 -1.18 -4.33 -2.44
N ASP A 254 -2.04 -4.98 -3.21
CA ASP A 254 -1.76 -5.42 -4.58
C ASP A 254 -2.29 -4.34 -5.54
N ILE A 255 -1.41 -3.80 -6.38
CA ILE A 255 -1.70 -2.70 -7.30
C ILE A 255 -1.62 -3.22 -8.72
N GLU A 256 -2.71 -3.07 -9.46
CA GLU A 256 -2.86 -3.57 -10.82
C GLU A 256 -3.31 -2.46 -11.77
N PRO A 257 -2.96 -2.54 -13.06
CA PRO A 257 -3.54 -1.65 -14.07
C PRO A 257 -5.04 -1.91 -14.19
N ILE A 258 -5.82 -0.85 -14.45
CA ILE A 258 -7.23 -1.01 -14.81
C ILE A 258 -7.27 -1.56 -16.25
N PRO A 259 -7.99 -2.68 -16.51
CA PRO A 259 -8.13 -3.20 -17.86
C PRO A 259 -8.70 -2.12 -18.80
N ALA A 260 -8.05 -1.91 -19.95
CA ALA A 260 -8.61 -1.03 -20.96
C ALA A 260 -9.96 -1.59 -21.43
N LEU A 261 -10.99 -0.75 -21.45
CA LEU A 261 -12.27 -1.05 -22.11
C LEU A 261 -12.02 -1.21 -23.62
N GLY A 262 -11.61 -2.41 -24.05
CA GLY A 262 -11.50 -2.77 -25.46
C GLY A 262 -10.20 -3.46 -25.86
N SER A 263 -10.17 -4.79 -25.74
CA SER A 263 -9.63 -5.68 -26.76
C SER A 263 -10.25 -7.07 -26.56
N THR A 264 -11.55 -7.16 -26.86
CA THR A 264 -12.12 -8.44 -27.29
C THR A 264 -11.59 -8.70 -28.69
N ASP A 265 -10.55 -9.53 -28.80
CA ASP A 265 -10.29 -10.29 -30.02
C ASP A 265 -11.22 -11.51 -30.08
#